data_AF-A0A2V9WM16-F1
#
_entry.id   AF-A0A2V9WM16-F1
#
_cell.length_a   1.000
_cell.length_b   1.000
_cell.length_c   1.000
_cell.angle_alpha   90.00
_cell.angle_beta   90.00
_cell.angle_gamma   90.00
#
_symmetry.space_group_name_H-M   'P 1'
#
loop_
_entity.id
_entity.type
_entity.pdbx_description
1 polymer ?
#
loop_
_entity_poly.entity_id
_entity_poly.type
_entity_poly.pdbx_seq_one_letter_code
_entity_poly.pdbx_strand_id
1 'polypeptide(L)'
;MPIRQISFGDLSIADLIVDAIYKGGSANNAGDDPIAKLLPCGNQGGFRFCGSTTLPGCRMAVLFSTFNEPDWPDLLEPETGRFMYFGDNRQPGHELHEAWRQQIAQGVFRSAALRRAIATHSATLFCLLSRVRAQGRSVQGPCGSRS
;
A
#
# COMPACT_ATOMS: atom_id res chain seq x y z
N MET A 1 14.50 -13.41 14.96
CA MET A 1 13.16 -13.06 15.48
C MET A 1 12.11 -13.85 14.70
N PRO A 2 11.18 -14.56 15.36
CA PRO A 2 10.11 -15.25 14.66
C PRO A 2 9.20 -14.23 13.95
N ILE A 3 8.76 -14.55 12.74
CA ILE A 3 7.83 -13.72 11.97
C ILE A 3 6.49 -13.73 12.69
N ARG A 4 6.01 -12.56 13.14
CA ARG A 4 4.71 -12.43 13.81
C ARG A 4 3.59 -12.60 12.78
N GLN A 5 2.66 -13.52 13.04
CA GLN A 5 1.50 -13.75 12.18
C GLN A 5 0.22 -13.33 12.91
N ILE A 6 -0.64 -12.58 12.23
CA ILE A 6 -1.90 -12.06 12.76
C ILE A 6 -3.05 -12.67 11.97
N SER A 7 -4.03 -13.21 12.67
CA SER A 7 -5.18 -13.89 12.06
C SER A 7 -6.13 -12.89 11.40
N PHE A 8 -6.91 -13.33 10.40
CA PHE A 8 -7.88 -12.47 9.73
C PHE A 8 -8.94 -11.91 10.71
N GLY A 9 -9.26 -12.64 11.78
CA GLY A 9 -10.21 -12.21 12.81
C GLY A 9 -9.74 -10.98 13.58
N ASP A 10 -8.44 -10.92 13.86
CA ASP A 10 -7.84 -9.90 14.75
C ASP A 10 -7.41 -8.63 14.02
N LEU A 11 -7.49 -8.60 12.68
CA LEU A 11 -6.99 -7.48 11.87
C LEU A 11 -7.62 -6.13 12.20
N SER A 12 -8.87 -6.10 12.63
CA SER A 12 -9.59 -4.84 12.92
C SER A 12 -9.07 -4.11 14.16
N ILE A 13 -8.31 -4.80 15.02
CA ILE A 13 -7.72 -4.23 16.24
C ILE A 13 -6.19 -4.34 16.23
N ALA A 14 -5.61 -4.82 15.13
CA ALA A 14 -4.19 -5.11 15.04
C ALA A 14 -3.38 -3.83 14.73
N ASP A 15 -2.23 -3.70 15.39
CA ASP A 15 -1.24 -2.68 15.04
C ASP A 15 -0.51 -3.03 13.75
N LEU A 16 -0.06 -2.01 13.02
CA LEU A 16 0.85 -2.13 11.88
C LEU A 16 2.29 -2.37 12.36
N ILE A 17 2.65 -3.64 12.48
CA ILE A 17 3.98 -4.13 12.85
C ILE A 17 4.80 -4.41 11.60
N VAL A 18 6.06 -3.97 11.65
CA VAL A 18 7.08 -4.21 10.62
C VAL A 18 7.31 -5.71 10.42
N ASP A 19 7.39 -6.13 9.16
CA ASP A 19 7.61 -7.53 8.72
C ASP A 19 6.58 -8.57 9.21
N ALA A 20 5.51 -8.16 9.92
CA ALA A 20 4.45 -9.07 10.35
C ALA A 20 3.61 -9.55 9.15
N ILE A 21 3.06 -10.75 9.25
CA ILE A 21 2.15 -11.33 8.24
C ILE A 21 0.71 -11.19 8.73
N TYR A 22 -0.12 -10.53 7.93
CA TYR A 22 -1.56 -10.38 8.14
C TYR A 22 -2.30 -11.33 7.20
N LYS A 23 -2.99 -12.31 7.78
CA LYS A 23 -3.65 -13.38 7.01
C LYS A 23 -4.90 -12.87 6.31
N GLY A 24 -5.08 -13.25 5.05
CA GLY A 24 -6.32 -13.02 4.31
C GLY A 24 -7.46 -13.92 4.79
N GLY A 25 -8.69 -13.55 4.43
CA GLY A 25 -9.87 -14.37 4.69
C GLY A 25 -9.95 -15.63 3.83
N SER A 26 -10.90 -16.50 4.14
CA SER A 26 -11.15 -17.78 3.45
C SER A 26 -12.51 -17.85 2.75
N ALA A 27 -13.26 -16.75 2.70
CA ALA A 27 -14.62 -16.70 2.12
C ALA A 27 -14.63 -16.68 0.57
N ASN A 28 -13.45 -16.68 -0.03
CA ASN A 28 -13.15 -16.59 -1.45
C ASN A 28 -13.79 -15.42 -2.19
N ASN A 29 -13.89 -14.26 -1.53
CA ASN A 29 -14.50 -13.06 -2.10
C ASN A 29 -13.61 -11.83 -1.86
N ALA A 30 -14.04 -10.67 -2.37
CA ALA A 30 -13.30 -9.42 -2.23
C ALA A 30 -13.19 -8.93 -0.77
N GLY A 31 -14.00 -9.47 0.15
CA GLY A 31 -13.93 -9.21 1.58
C GLY A 31 -12.78 -9.93 2.29
N ASP A 32 -12.11 -10.88 1.64
CA ASP A 32 -10.93 -11.56 2.19
C ASP A 32 -9.66 -10.72 2.17
N ASP A 33 -9.72 -9.52 1.59
CA ASP A 33 -8.57 -8.61 1.51
C ASP A 33 -8.18 -8.12 2.91
N PRO A 34 -6.99 -8.51 3.42
CA PRO A 34 -6.57 -8.17 4.77
C PRO A 34 -6.30 -6.66 4.92
N ILE A 35 -5.93 -5.97 3.84
CA ILE A 35 -5.62 -4.54 3.87
C ILE A 35 -6.88 -3.73 4.17
N ALA A 36 -7.99 -4.02 3.50
CA ALA A 36 -9.27 -3.34 3.74
C ALA A 36 -9.85 -3.61 5.14
N LYS A 37 -9.43 -4.69 5.79
CA LYS A 37 -9.80 -4.99 7.18
C LYS A 37 -8.89 -4.30 8.19
N LEU A 38 -7.61 -4.17 7.85
CA LEU A 38 -6.59 -3.50 8.67
C LEU A 38 -6.69 -1.97 8.62
N LEU A 39 -7.00 -1.44 7.44
CA LEU A 39 -7.01 -0.02 7.14
C LEU A 39 -8.32 0.37 6.44
N PRO A 40 -8.88 1.56 6.70
CA PRO A 40 -10.11 2.04 6.07
C PRO A 40 -9.84 2.51 4.63
N CYS A 41 -9.34 1.62 3.77
CA CYS A 41 -9.12 1.84 2.35
C CYS A 41 -9.93 0.83 1.52
N GLY A 42 -9.95 1.03 0.20
CA GLY A 42 -10.52 0.03 -0.72
C GLY A 42 -9.82 -1.33 -0.62
N ASN A 43 -10.45 -2.35 -1.19
CA ASN A 43 -9.96 -3.74 -1.23
C ASN A 43 -9.31 -4.16 -2.56
N GLN A 44 -9.08 -3.21 -3.48
CA GLN A 44 -8.56 -3.48 -4.83
C GLN A 44 -7.59 -2.41 -5.31
N GLY A 45 -6.67 -2.81 -6.19
CA GLY A 45 -5.62 -1.97 -6.78
C GLY A 45 -4.33 -1.94 -5.96
N GLY A 46 -3.24 -1.53 -6.61
CA GLY A 46 -1.93 -1.36 -5.99
C GLY A 46 -1.81 -0.02 -5.28
N PHE A 47 -2.40 1.05 -5.78
CA PHE A 47 -2.52 2.31 -5.05
C PHE A 47 -3.88 2.39 -4.36
N ARG A 48 -3.87 2.58 -3.04
CA ARG A 48 -5.07 2.78 -2.22
C ARG A 48 -4.88 3.99 -1.32
N PHE A 49 -5.98 4.59 -0.88
CA PHE A 49 -5.94 5.76 0.01
C PHE A 49 -7.03 5.65 1.08
N CYS A 50 -6.80 6.35 2.19
CA CYS A 50 -7.77 6.53 3.26
C CYS A 50 -8.17 8.00 3.38
N GLY A 51 -9.48 8.25 3.48
CA GLY A 51 -10.05 9.59 3.55
C GLY A 51 -10.64 10.02 2.20
N SER A 52 -10.42 11.28 1.84
CA SER A 52 -10.96 11.88 0.61
C SER A 52 -10.10 11.57 -0.62
N THR A 53 -10.74 11.58 -1.79
CA THR A 53 -10.08 11.59 -3.10
C THR A 53 -9.39 12.93 -3.39
N THR A 54 -9.74 13.99 -2.66
CA THR A 54 -9.15 15.32 -2.81
C THR A 54 -8.17 15.64 -1.68
N LEU A 55 -7.08 16.33 -2.01
CA LEU A 55 -6.16 16.88 -1.01
C LEU A 55 -6.76 18.15 -0.38
N PRO A 56 -6.55 18.39 0.94
CA PRO A 56 -5.74 17.63 1.89
C PRO A 56 -6.47 16.46 2.58
N GLY A 57 -7.70 16.13 2.17
CA GLY A 57 -8.52 15.10 2.83
C GLY A 57 -7.99 13.66 2.71
N CYS A 58 -6.99 13.40 1.86
CA CYS A 58 -6.26 12.13 1.82
C CYS A 58 -5.29 12.04 3.01
N ARG A 59 -5.63 11.21 4.01
CA ARG A 59 -4.85 11.06 5.25
C ARG A 59 -3.72 10.04 5.11
N MET A 60 -3.92 9.00 4.31
CA MET A 60 -2.93 7.95 4.11
C MET A 60 -2.99 7.42 2.69
N ALA A 61 -1.82 7.16 2.12
CA ALA A 61 -1.64 6.42 0.88
C ALA A 61 -1.02 5.06 1.21
N VAL A 62 -1.60 4.01 0.63
CA VAL A 62 -1.15 2.63 0.77
C VAL A 62 -0.68 2.15 -0.59
N LEU A 63 0.55 1.66 -0.64
CA LEU A 63 1.10 1.00 -1.82
C LEU A 63 1.08 -0.50 -1.57
N PHE A 64 0.49 -1.22 -2.51
CA PHE A 64 0.39 -2.66 -2.53
C PHE A 64 1.03 -3.22 -3.80
N SER A 65 1.99 -4.12 -3.62
CA SER A 65 2.60 -4.85 -4.74
C SER A 65 2.56 -6.37 -4.52
N THR A 66 2.34 -7.08 -5.62
CA THR A 66 2.45 -8.54 -5.68
C THR A 66 3.85 -9.01 -6.07
N PHE A 67 4.72 -8.11 -6.54
CA PHE A 67 6.05 -8.43 -7.09
C PHE A 67 6.02 -9.57 -8.13
N ASN A 68 4.96 -9.61 -8.95
CA ASN A 68 4.71 -10.70 -9.89
C ASN A 68 4.47 -10.23 -11.33
N GLU A 69 4.85 -9.00 -11.64
CA GLU A 69 4.63 -8.35 -12.93
C GLU A 69 5.99 -8.05 -13.56
N PRO A 70 6.49 -8.90 -14.48
CA PRO A 70 7.82 -8.74 -15.06
C PRO A 70 7.96 -7.44 -15.86
N ASP A 71 6.90 -7.03 -16.55
CA ASP A 71 6.88 -5.81 -17.39
C ASP A 71 6.85 -4.53 -16.53
N TRP A 72 6.43 -4.64 -15.27
CA TRP A 72 6.31 -3.54 -14.31
C TRP A 72 6.98 -3.93 -12.99
N PRO A 73 8.33 -4.03 -12.97
CA PRO A 73 9.05 -4.68 -11.89
C PRO A 73 9.15 -3.77 -10.66
N ASP A 74 8.09 -3.71 -9.86
CA ASP A 74 8.12 -3.08 -8.54
C ASP A 74 9.31 -3.66 -7.73
N LEU A 75 10.03 -2.80 -7.00
CA LEU A 75 11.24 -3.19 -6.28
C LEU A 75 11.24 -2.60 -4.88
N LEU A 76 11.53 -3.43 -3.89
CA LEU A 76 11.83 -3.01 -2.52
C LEU A 76 13.29 -3.34 -2.23
N GLU A 77 14.08 -2.31 -1.90
CA GLU A 77 15.47 -2.42 -1.47
C GLU A 77 15.53 -2.31 0.06
N PRO A 78 15.66 -3.43 0.80
CA PRO A 78 15.57 -3.41 2.27
C PRO A 78 16.74 -2.66 2.93
N GLU A 79 17.90 -2.66 2.27
CA GLU A 79 19.13 -2.01 2.74
C GLU A 79 19.00 -0.49 2.77
N THR A 80 18.33 0.09 1.77
CA THR A 80 18.16 1.54 1.62
C THR A 80 16.78 2.02 2.07
N GLY A 81 15.84 1.09 2.29
CA GLY A 81 14.43 1.39 2.52
C GLY A 81 13.74 1.98 1.28
N ARG A 82 14.34 1.88 0.09
CA ARG A 82 13.78 2.44 -1.15
C ARG A 82 12.74 1.50 -1.74
N PHE A 83 11.59 2.06 -2.08
CA PHE A 83 10.54 1.36 -2.82
C PHE A 83 10.29 2.03 -4.18
N MET A 84 10.40 1.26 -5.25
CA MET A 84 10.09 1.66 -6.62
C MET A 84 8.75 1.03 -7.01
N TYR A 85 7.80 1.88 -7.38
CA TYR A 85 6.43 1.49 -7.74
C TYR A 85 6.05 2.04 -9.10
N PHE A 86 5.63 1.17 -10.00
CA PHE A 86 5.36 1.51 -11.40
C PHE A 86 3.91 1.97 -11.66
N GLY A 87 3.01 1.82 -10.68
CA GLY A 87 1.62 2.25 -10.81
C GLY A 87 0.66 1.16 -11.29
N ASP A 88 -0.63 1.54 -11.32
CA ASP A 88 -1.75 0.64 -11.61
C ASP A 88 -2.21 0.67 -13.09
N ASN A 89 -1.74 1.62 -13.91
CA ASN A 89 -2.10 1.64 -15.34
C ASN A 89 -1.08 0.81 -16.14
N ARG A 90 -1.42 -0.45 -16.37
CA ARG A 90 -0.54 -1.44 -17.02
C ARG A 90 -1.06 -1.88 -18.40
N GLN A 91 -2.11 -1.23 -18.90
CA GLN A 91 -2.70 -1.54 -20.20
C GLN A 91 -2.55 -0.36 -21.16
N PRO A 92 -2.17 -0.59 -22.42
CA PRO A 92 -2.16 0.44 -23.44
C PRO A 92 -3.60 0.86 -23.80
N GLY A 93 -3.81 2.15 -24.09
CA GLY A 93 -5.10 2.68 -24.58
C GLY A 93 -5.78 3.72 -23.67
N HIS A 94 -5.24 3.97 -22.48
CA HIS A 94 -5.68 5.07 -21.60
C HIS A 94 -4.53 6.05 -21.37
N GLU A 95 -4.81 7.35 -21.46
CA GLU A 95 -3.82 8.34 -21.06
C GLU A 95 -3.50 8.18 -19.57
N LEU A 96 -2.23 8.37 -19.20
CA LEU A 96 -1.75 8.24 -17.81
C LEU A 96 -2.56 9.10 -16.81
N HIS A 97 -3.17 10.18 -17.29
CA HIS A 97 -3.92 11.15 -16.50
C HIS A 97 -5.44 10.86 -16.42
N GLU A 98 -5.98 9.88 -17.14
CA GLU A 98 -7.43 9.59 -17.15
C GLU A 98 -7.88 8.76 -15.94
N ALA A 99 -7.00 7.91 -15.42
CA ALA A 99 -7.33 7.13 -14.24
C ALA A 99 -7.30 8.03 -12.99
N TRP A 100 -8.48 8.33 -12.45
CA TRP A 100 -8.66 9.16 -11.24
C TRP A 100 -7.73 8.75 -10.08
N ARG A 101 -7.39 7.46 -9.94
CA ARG A 101 -6.44 6.95 -8.95
C ARG A 101 -5.01 7.46 -9.17
N GLN A 102 -4.58 7.56 -10.42
CA GLN A 102 -3.27 8.13 -10.77
C GLN A 102 -3.21 9.63 -10.45
N GLN A 103 -4.30 10.37 -10.68
CA GLN A 103 -4.36 11.79 -10.32
C GLN A 103 -4.18 11.98 -8.81
N ILE A 104 -4.81 11.13 -7.99
CA ILE A 104 -4.63 11.15 -6.53
C ILE A 104 -3.19 10.81 -6.15
N ALA A 105 -2.63 9.74 -6.72
CA ALA A 105 -1.25 9.36 -6.46
C ALA A 105 -0.27 10.50 -6.80
N GLN A 106 -0.41 11.09 -8.00
CA GLN A 106 0.39 12.24 -8.44
C GLN A 106 0.23 13.43 -7.48
N GLY A 107 -0.99 13.75 -7.07
CA GLY A 107 -1.25 14.81 -6.10
C GLY A 107 -0.57 14.54 -4.75
N VAL A 108 -0.71 13.33 -4.22
CA VAL A 108 -0.11 12.92 -2.94
C VAL A 108 1.42 13.01 -3.01
N PHE A 109 2.04 12.42 -4.03
CA PHE A 109 3.49 12.46 -4.23
C PHE A 109 4.00 13.89 -4.43
N ARG A 110 3.30 14.71 -5.22
CA ARG A 110 3.65 16.12 -5.43
C ARG A 110 3.57 16.90 -4.12
N SER A 111 2.53 16.66 -3.31
CA SER A 111 2.41 17.28 -1.99
C SER A 111 3.54 16.86 -1.04
N ALA A 112 3.93 15.58 -1.06
CA ALA A 112 5.05 15.07 -0.26
C ALA A 112 6.40 15.67 -0.70
N ALA A 113 6.62 15.79 -2.01
CA ALA A 113 7.81 16.43 -2.57
C ALA A 113 7.89 17.93 -2.22
N LEU A 114 6.76 18.65 -2.29
CA LEU A 114 6.68 20.07 -1.93
C LEU A 114 6.85 20.31 -0.43
N ARG A 115 6.46 19.36 0.44
CA ARG A 115 6.63 19.45 1.91
C ARG A 115 8.08 19.39 2.39
N ARG A 116 9.03 18.91 1.57
CA ARG A 116 10.46 19.09 1.88
C ARG A 116 10.85 20.58 1.93
N ALA A 117 10.04 21.48 1.35
CA ALA A 117 10.30 22.92 1.34
C ALA A 117 9.52 23.72 2.40
N ILE A 118 8.41 23.22 2.96
CA ILE A 118 7.57 23.97 3.91
C ILE A 118 6.97 23.03 4.98
N ALA A 119 7.26 23.32 6.25
CA ALA A 119 6.81 22.55 7.42
C ALA A 119 5.32 22.77 7.71
N THR A 120 4.45 21.85 7.27
CA THR A 120 3.02 21.88 7.62
C THR A 120 2.54 20.55 8.20
N HIS A 121 1.76 20.64 9.28
CA HIS A 121 1.39 19.56 10.23
C HIS A 121 0.45 18.46 9.72
N SER A 122 0.04 18.46 8.45
CA SER A 122 -0.95 17.49 7.93
C SER A 122 -0.30 16.52 6.94
N ALA A 123 0.73 15.78 7.34
CA ALA A 123 1.46 14.87 6.45
C ALA A 123 0.61 13.64 6.07
N THR A 124 0.53 13.34 4.77
CA THR A 124 -0.06 12.09 4.30
C THR A 124 0.92 10.95 4.61
N LEU A 125 0.49 9.97 5.40
CA LEU A 125 1.30 8.81 5.74
C LEU A 125 1.38 7.86 4.54
N PHE A 126 2.56 7.29 4.27
CA PHE A 126 2.75 6.23 3.29
C PHE A 126 2.90 4.89 4.02
N CYS A 127 2.08 3.90 3.64
CA CYS A 127 2.18 2.53 4.14
C CYS A 127 2.45 1.58 2.98
N LEU A 128 3.56 0.84 3.05
CA LEU A 128 3.87 -0.20 2.07
C LEU A 128 3.41 -1.56 2.59
N LEU A 129 2.66 -2.29 1.78
CA LEU A 129 2.24 -3.65 2.03
C LEU A 129 2.55 -4.51 0.80
N SER A 130 2.93 -5.76 1.02
CA SER A 130 3.25 -6.67 -0.10
C SER A 130 2.54 -8.00 0.07
N ARG A 131 2.26 -8.69 -1.04
CA ARG A 131 1.71 -10.05 -0.96
C ARG A 131 2.78 -11.03 -0.48
N VAL A 132 2.43 -11.87 0.49
CA VAL A 132 3.29 -13.00 0.88
C VAL A 132 3.13 -14.12 -0.15
N ARG A 133 4.22 -14.44 -0.87
CA ARG A 133 4.23 -15.55 -1.82
C ARG A 133 3.85 -16.86 -1.10
N ALA A 134 3.06 -17.69 -1.77
CA ALA A 134 2.56 -18.99 -1.28
C ALA A 134 1.57 -18.97 -0.09
N GLN A 135 1.13 -17.81 0.43
CA GLN A 135 0.14 -17.73 1.52
C GLN A 135 -1.19 -17.09 1.11
N GLY A 136 -1.64 -17.36 -0.13
CA GLY A 136 -2.92 -16.90 -0.65
C GLY A 136 -3.04 -15.37 -0.67
N ARG A 137 -4.07 -14.83 -0.01
CA ARG A 137 -4.36 -13.39 0.08
C ARG A 137 -3.60 -12.67 1.21
N SER A 138 -2.72 -13.37 1.94
CA SER A 138 -1.98 -12.78 3.06
C SER A 138 -1.01 -11.69 2.61
N VAL A 139 -0.84 -10.67 3.45
CA VAL A 139 0.02 -9.53 3.19
C VAL A 139 1.07 -9.38 4.28
N GLN A 140 2.25 -8.90 3.90
CA GLN A 140 3.31 -8.54 4.82
C GLN A 140 3.21 -7.04 5.12
N GLY A 141 3.43 -6.70 6.38
CA GLY A 141 3.53 -5.33 6.87
C GLY A 141 4.68 -4.55 6.24
N PRO A 142 4.83 -3.26 6.61
CA PRO A 142 5.92 -2.43 6.15
C PRO A 142 7.26 -3.12 6.39
N CYS A 143 8.15 -3.11 5.40
CA CYS A 143 9.50 -3.60 5.60
C CYS A 143 10.32 -2.51 6.29
N GLY A 144 10.90 -2.84 7.43
CA GLY A 144 11.82 -1.97 8.14
C GLY A 144 13.22 -2.23 7.65
N SER A 145 14.02 -1.18 7.49
CA SER A 145 15.47 -1.33 7.38
C SER A 145 15.95 -2.13 8.59
N ARG A 146 16.55 -3.30 8.37
CA ARG A 146 17.27 -4.01 9.44
C ARG A 146 18.53 -3.21 9.74
N SER A 147 18.44 -2.30 10.69
CA SER A 147 19.59 -1.68 11.37
C SER A 147 20.04 -2.57 12.52
#